data_AF-A0A4V0XSB6-F1
#
_entry.id   AF-A0A4V0XSB6-F1
#
_cell.length_a   1.000
_cell.length_b   1.000
_cell.length_c   1.000
_cell.angle_alpha   90.00
_cell.angle_beta   90.00
_cell.angle_gamma   90.00
#
_symmetry.space_group_name_H-M   'P 1'
#
loop_
_entity.id
_entity.type
_entity.pdbx_description
1 polymer ?
#
loop_
_entity_poly.entity_id
_entity_poly.type
_entity_poly.pdbx_seq_one_letter_code
_entity_poly.pdbx_strand_id
1 'polypeptide(L)'
;MPTQANVSSIDAIATFRARLLVYLTKARPAVEEVSSEIMRTRLWLQNDQRLHWEGQARQRAKKLEQAQHELYSSRIAKLREISTAEQAAVNKAKRALEEAEAKLRTIKIWSRDFDSRVDPLVKQLEKLHTFLAHDMVRATAHLAALLKTLDAYANTGLPAVPGAGGIGQRPLPSDDPPPGTEALPELTPTSIADSSPPNTASREQPDGKGEPPVPPPALPPAPHSHDTATSS
;
A
#
# COMPACT_ATOMS: atom_id res chain seq x y z
N MET A 1 -22.25 11.04 -47.48
CA MET A 1 -21.21 11.94 -46.91
C MET A 1 -20.23 11.08 -46.14
N PRO A 2 -18.95 10.96 -46.53
CA PRO A 2 -17.98 10.25 -45.71
C PRO A 2 -17.59 11.17 -44.55
N THR A 3 -17.96 10.78 -43.35
CA THR A 3 -17.61 11.45 -42.10
C THR A 3 -16.09 11.53 -42.00
N GLN A 4 -15.52 12.73 -41.89
CA GLN A 4 -14.10 12.93 -41.67
C GLN A 4 -13.65 12.06 -40.49
N ALA A 5 -12.65 11.21 -40.68
CA ALA A 5 -12.10 10.39 -39.61
C ALA A 5 -11.54 11.32 -38.52
N ASN A 6 -12.04 11.19 -37.29
CA ASN A 6 -11.71 12.07 -36.18
C ASN A 6 -10.22 11.96 -35.80
N VAL A 7 -9.35 12.79 -36.38
CA VAL A 7 -7.90 12.85 -36.13
C VAL A 7 -7.58 13.01 -34.63
N SER A 8 -8.41 13.72 -33.87
CA SER A 8 -8.31 13.84 -32.41
C SER A 8 -8.43 12.49 -31.68
N SER A 9 -9.21 11.55 -32.21
CA SER A 9 -9.35 10.21 -31.62
C SER A 9 -8.08 9.36 -31.82
N ILE A 10 -7.35 9.56 -32.92
CA ILE A 10 -6.10 8.83 -33.20
C ILE A 10 -5.00 9.32 -32.24
N ASP A 11 -4.86 10.63 -32.08
CA ASP A 11 -3.92 11.23 -31.15
C ASP A 11 -4.22 10.87 -29.68
N ALA A 12 -5.51 10.81 -29.31
CA ALA A 12 -5.93 10.34 -27.99
C ALA A 12 -5.50 8.89 -27.71
N ILE A 13 -5.62 7.99 -28.70
CA ILE A 13 -5.19 6.58 -28.59
C ILE A 13 -3.66 6.49 -28.47
N ALA A 14 -2.92 7.26 -29.26
CA ALA A 14 -1.46 7.31 -29.19
C ALA A 14 -0.98 7.82 -27.82
N THR A 15 -1.58 8.90 -27.33
CA THR A 15 -1.30 9.47 -26.01
C THR A 15 -1.64 8.50 -24.89
N PHE A 16 -2.78 7.81 -24.96
CA PHE A 16 -3.15 6.80 -23.98
C PHE A 16 -2.14 5.65 -23.94
N ARG A 17 -1.72 5.12 -25.11
CA ARG A 17 -0.69 4.07 -25.18
C ARG A 17 0.63 4.53 -24.55
N ALA A 18 1.07 5.76 -24.83
CA ALA A 18 2.29 6.31 -24.23
C ALA A 18 2.19 6.40 -22.70
N ARG A 19 1.07 6.92 -22.18
CA ARG A 19 0.81 6.97 -20.73
C ARG A 19 0.74 5.58 -20.10
N LEU A 20 0.13 4.61 -20.78
CA LEU A 20 0.04 3.23 -20.32
C LEU A 20 1.42 2.57 -20.22
N LEU A 21 2.31 2.80 -21.20
CA LEU A 21 3.68 2.31 -21.14
C LEU A 21 4.45 2.92 -19.96
N VAL A 22 4.35 4.23 -19.74
CA VAL A 22 4.97 4.92 -18.59
C VAL A 22 4.40 4.45 -17.25
N TYR A 23 3.10 4.12 -17.20
CA TYR A 23 2.51 3.52 -16.02
C TYR A 23 3.11 2.13 -15.75
N LEU A 24 3.24 1.28 -16.78
CA LEU A 24 3.78 -0.07 -16.62
C LEU A 24 5.24 -0.09 -16.15
N THR A 25 6.06 0.87 -16.57
CA THR A 25 7.46 0.97 -16.09
C THR A 25 7.55 1.32 -14.61
N LYS A 26 6.52 1.92 -14.02
CA LYS A 26 6.47 2.29 -12.59
C LYS A 26 5.70 1.27 -11.74
N ALA A 27 4.60 0.75 -12.27
CA ALA A 27 3.68 -0.08 -11.50
C ALA A 27 4.21 -1.50 -11.30
N ARG A 28 4.95 -2.08 -12.25
CA ARG A 28 5.54 -3.42 -12.07
C ARG A 28 6.62 -3.43 -11.00
N PRO A 29 7.64 -2.53 -11.03
CA PRO A 29 8.65 -2.51 -9.98
C PRO A 29 8.05 -2.24 -8.61
N ALA A 30 7.02 -1.38 -8.50
CA ALA A 30 6.35 -1.11 -7.23
C ALA A 30 5.68 -2.37 -6.64
N VAL A 31 5.03 -3.19 -7.48
CA VAL A 31 4.42 -4.46 -7.06
C VAL A 31 5.49 -5.48 -6.64
N GLU A 32 6.60 -5.55 -7.38
CA GLU A 32 7.73 -6.43 -7.07
C GLU A 32 8.44 -6.02 -5.76
N GLU A 33 8.61 -4.72 -5.52
CA GLU A 33 9.18 -4.18 -4.29
C GLU A 33 8.33 -4.60 -3.08
N VAL A 34 7.01 -4.43 -3.15
CA VAL A 34 6.09 -4.86 -2.09
C VAL A 34 6.18 -6.37 -1.85
N SER A 35 6.23 -7.18 -2.92
CA SER A 35 6.40 -8.64 -2.79
C SER A 35 7.72 -9.00 -2.09
N SER A 36 8.81 -8.32 -2.47
CA SER A 36 10.13 -8.53 -1.88
C SER A 36 10.17 -8.13 -0.39
N GLU A 37 9.52 -7.04 -0.01
CA GLU A 37 9.47 -6.58 1.39
C GLU A 37 8.62 -7.51 2.26
N ILE A 38 7.53 -8.06 1.72
CA ILE A 38 6.73 -9.10 2.39
C ILE A 38 7.59 -10.33 2.65
N MET A 39 8.32 -10.82 1.65
CA MET A 39 9.20 -11.97 1.81
C MET A 39 10.32 -11.69 2.82
N ARG A 40 10.93 -10.51 2.76
CA ARG A 40 11.94 -10.07 3.73
C ARG A 40 11.39 -10.05 5.15
N THR A 41 10.22 -9.46 5.34
CA THR A 41 9.54 -9.40 6.65
C THR A 41 9.25 -10.80 7.18
N ARG A 42 8.81 -11.72 6.31
CA ARG A 42 8.57 -13.12 6.65
C ARG A 42 9.84 -13.80 7.15
N LEU A 43 10.94 -13.69 6.40
CA LEU A 43 12.23 -14.27 6.77
C LEU A 43 12.74 -13.68 8.10
N TRP A 44 12.65 -12.36 8.26
CA TRP A 44 13.06 -11.68 9.48
C TRP A 44 12.26 -12.15 10.71
N LEU A 45 10.96 -12.32 10.57
CA LEU A 45 10.09 -12.76 11.66
C LEU A 45 10.35 -14.22 12.05
N GLN A 46 10.49 -15.10 11.05
CA GLN A 46 10.64 -16.54 11.24
C GLN A 46 12.05 -16.97 11.66
N ASN A 47 13.07 -16.37 11.06
CA ASN A 47 14.46 -16.75 11.27
C ASN A 47 15.12 -15.83 12.29
N ASP A 48 15.26 -14.54 11.98
CA ASP A 48 16.06 -13.62 12.78
C ASP A 48 15.45 -13.34 14.15
N GLN A 49 14.21 -12.87 14.20
CA GLN A 49 13.57 -12.48 15.45
C GLN A 49 13.34 -13.66 16.37
N ARG A 50 12.86 -14.78 15.83
CA ARG A 50 12.64 -15.97 16.64
C ARG A 50 13.94 -16.45 17.28
N LEU A 51 15.01 -16.62 16.49
CA LEU A 51 16.31 -17.05 17.01
C LEU A 51 16.89 -16.05 18.01
N HIS A 52 16.76 -14.75 17.73
CA HIS A 52 17.21 -13.69 18.63
C HIS A 52 16.55 -13.79 20.00
N TRP A 53 15.22 -13.85 20.05
CA TRP A 53 14.49 -13.89 21.32
C TRP A 53 14.59 -15.23 22.04
N GLU A 54 14.73 -16.34 21.33
CA GLU A 54 15.08 -17.63 21.92
C GLU A 54 16.46 -17.58 22.59
N GLY A 55 17.46 -16.99 21.91
CA GLY A 55 18.79 -16.77 22.47
C GLY A 55 18.79 -15.85 23.69
N GLN A 56 18.05 -14.74 23.62
CA GLN A 56 17.89 -13.80 24.74
C GLN A 56 17.20 -14.44 25.96
N ALA A 57 16.18 -15.27 25.73
CA ALA A 57 15.52 -16.01 26.81
C ALA A 57 16.49 -16.97 27.50
N ARG A 58 17.26 -17.75 26.72
CA ARG A 58 18.30 -18.66 27.25
C ARG A 58 19.38 -17.91 28.03
N GLN A 59 19.84 -16.77 27.51
CA GLN A 59 20.88 -15.98 28.19
C GLN A 59 20.38 -15.40 29.52
N ARG A 60 19.12 -14.94 29.56
CA ARG A 60 18.52 -14.42 30.79
C ARG A 60 18.19 -15.53 31.79
N ALA A 61 17.86 -16.74 31.32
CA ALA A 61 17.70 -17.93 32.17
C ALA A 61 19.01 -18.29 32.88
N LYS A 62 20.12 -18.34 32.15
CA LYS A 62 21.45 -18.55 32.74
C LYS A 62 21.82 -17.48 33.78
N LYS A 63 21.48 -16.22 33.53
CA LYS A 63 21.69 -15.13 34.50
C LYS A 63 20.84 -15.29 35.75
N LEU A 64 19.61 -15.80 35.63
CA LEU A 64 18.76 -16.11 36.77
C LEU A 64 19.36 -17.25 37.61
N GLU A 65 19.79 -18.34 36.96
CA GLU A 65 20.45 -19.46 37.63
C GLU A 65 21.73 -19.03 38.35
N GLN A 66 22.55 -18.19 37.71
CA GLN A 66 23.76 -17.63 38.31
C GLN A 66 23.45 -16.77 39.54
N ALA A 67 22.47 -15.85 39.44
CA ALA A 67 22.07 -15.02 40.57
C ALA A 67 21.48 -15.83 41.73
N GLN A 68 20.73 -16.90 41.42
CA GLN A 68 20.24 -17.84 42.42
C GLN A 68 21.40 -18.58 43.09
N HIS A 69 22.35 -19.10 42.31
CA HIS A 69 23.53 -19.78 42.84
C HIS A 69 24.37 -18.87 43.74
N GLU A 70 24.58 -17.61 43.36
CA GLU A 70 25.25 -16.59 44.18
C GLU A 70 24.53 -16.37 45.50
N LEU A 71 23.20 -16.27 45.50
CA LEU A 71 22.38 -16.16 46.71
C LEU A 71 22.47 -17.41 47.58
N TYR A 72 22.41 -18.62 47.00
CA TYR A 72 22.55 -19.86 47.75
C TYR A 72 23.95 -20.00 48.37
N SER A 73 24.99 -19.68 47.60
CA SER A 73 26.39 -19.71 48.04
C SER A 73 26.63 -18.69 49.16
N SER A 74 26.15 -17.45 49.01
CA SER A 74 26.26 -16.41 50.04
C SER A 74 25.49 -16.79 51.31
N ARG A 75 24.33 -17.45 51.19
CA ARG A 75 23.52 -17.92 52.31
C ARG A 75 24.18 -19.06 53.09
N ILE A 76 24.91 -19.94 52.42
CA ILE A 76 25.66 -21.02 53.08
C ILE A 76 26.93 -20.46 53.72
N ALA A 77 27.65 -19.57 53.03
CA ALA A 77 28.90 -18.99 53.52
C ALA A 77 28.69 -17.96 54.65
N LYS A 78 27.59 -17.20 54.61
CA LYS A 78 27.21 -16.23 55.65
C LYS A 78 26.11 -16.86 56.49
N LEU A 79 26.45 -17.32 57.69
CA LEU A 79 25.49 -17.66 58.76
C LEU A 79 24.81 -16.39 59.32
N ARG A 80 24.42 -15.44 58.45
CA ARG A 80 23.89 -14.10 58.78
C ARG A 80 22.93 -13.62 57.69
N GLU A 81 21.90 -12.87 58.12
CA GLU A 81 20.81 -12.21 57.39
C GLU A 81 21.02 -12.05 55.86
N ILE A 82 20.06 -12.55 55.09
CA ILE A 82 19.99 -12.50 53.61
C ILE A 82 20.23 -11.06 53.14
N SER A 83 21.22 -10.85 52.26
CA SER A 83 21.49 -9.55 51.68
C SER A 83 20.32 -9.13 50.78
N THR A 84 19.63 -8.05 51.14
CA THR A 84 18.53 -7.46 50.35
C THR A 84 18.95 -7.16 48.91
N ALA A 85 20.22 -6.86 48.68
CA ALA A 85 20.80 -6.64 47.36
C ALA A 85 20.85 -7.92 46.50
N GLU A 86 21.19 -9.07 47.08
CA GLU A 86 21.24 -10.35 46.37
C GLU A 86 19.83 -10.83 46.00
N GLN A 87 18.86 -10.66 46.90
CA GLN A 87 17.44 -10.94 46.61
C GLN A 87 16.89 -10.01 45.51
N ALA A 88 17.28 -8.72 45.53
CA ALA A 88 16.90 -7.78 44.48
C ALA A 88 17.50 -8.15 43.12
N ALA A 89 18.74 -8.66 43.09
CA ALA A 89 19.39 -9.14 41.87
C ALA A 89 18.65 -10.34 41.24
N VAL A 90 18.24 -11.32 42.05
CA VAL A 90 17.43 -12.46 41.59
C VAL A 90 16.08 -11.99 41.05
N ASN A 91 15.39 -11.09 41.77
CA ASN A 91 14.12 -10.55 41.32
C ASN A 91 14.24 -9.78 40.00
N LYS A 92 15.32 -9.01 39.82
CA LYS A 92 15.62 -8.31 38.56
C LYS A 92 15.88 -9.28 37.41
N ALA A 93 16.67 -10.34 37.64
CA ALA A 93 16.93 -11.37 36.65
C ALA A 93 15.65 -12.11 36.25
N LYS A 94 14.76 -12.38 37.22
CA LYS A 94 13.46 -13.03 36.98
C LYS A 94 12.56 -12.17 36.09
N ARG A 95 12.41 -10.88 36.42
CA ARG A 95 11.62 -9.93 35.60
C ARG A 95 12.15 -9.83 34.17
N ALA A 96 13.48 -9.74 34.01
CA ALA A 96 14.09 -9.68 32.70
C ALA A 96 13.82 -10.96 31.86
N LEU A 97 13.80 -12.13 32.50
CA LEU A 97 13.43 -13.39 31.85
C LEU A 97 11.94 -13.39 31.45
N GLU A 98 11.05 -13.00 32.35
CA GLU A 98 9.61 -12.91 32.06
C GLU A 98 9.31 -11.98 30.87
N GLU A 99 9.99 -10.82 30.79
CA GLU A 99 9.90 -9.91 29.65
C GLU A 99 10.36 -10.55 28.34
N ALA A 100 11.45 -11.33 28.38
CA ALA A 100 11.99 -12.00 27.21
C ALA A 100 11.04 -13.09 26.71
N GLU A 101 10.49 -13.88 27.63
CA GLU A 101 9.51 -14.92 27.32
C GLU A 101 8.20 -14.34 26.81
N ALA A 102 7.75 -13.21 27.37
CA ALA A 102 6.57 -12.50 26.86
C ALA A 102 6.76 -12.08 25.41
N LYS A 103 7.90 -11.45 25.09
CA LYS A 103 8.24 -11.06 23.71
C LYS A 103 8.37 -12.27 22.78
N LEU A 104 8.97 -13.36 23.25
CA LEU A 104 9.06 -14.61 22.50
C LEU A 104 7.67 -15.21 22.20
N ARG A 105 6.74 -15.18 23.17
CA ARG A 105 5.34 -15.61 22.96
C ARG A 105 4.67 -14.74 21.90
N THR A 106 4.81 -13.42 21.99
CA THR A 106 4.27 -12.48 20.99
C THR A 106 4.82 -12.79 19.60
N ILE A 107 6.12 -13.01 19.45
CA ILE A 107 6.73 -13.33 18.15
C ILE A 107 6.24 -14.66 17.60
N LYS A 108 6.03 -15.67 18.44
CA LYS A 108 5.45 -16.96 17.99
C LYS A 108 4.02 -16.78 17.47
N ILE A 109 3.22 -15.96 18.14
CA ILE A 109 1.85 -15.64 17.69
C ILE A 109 1.92 -14.91 16.35
N TRP A 110 2.73 -13.85 16.24
CA TRP A 110 2.88 -13.10 15.00
C TRP A 110 3.44 -13.97 13.87
N SER A 111 4.39 -14.87 14.13
CA SER A 111 4.93 -15.77 13.12
C SER A 111 3.86 -16.68 12.53
N ARG A 112 2.86 -17.09 13.32
CA ARG A 112 1.73 -17.91 12.85
C ARG A 112 0.69 -17.06 12.14
N ASP A 113 0.30 -15.96 12.76
CA ASP A 113 -0.80 -15.12 12.29
C ASP A 113 -0.41 -14.33 11.03
N PHE A 114 0.88 -13.97 10.88
CA PHE A 114 1.42 -13.27 9.70
C PHE A 114 1.16 -14.06 8.43
N ASP A 115 1.56 -15.34 8.36
CA ASP A 115 1.37 -16.19 7.18
C ASP A 115 -0.12 -16.26 6.80
N SER A 116 -1.00 -16.54 7.79
CA SER A 116 -2.45 -16.62 7.54
C SER A 116 -3.08 -15.32 7.00
N ARG A 117 -2.57 -14.17 7.45
CA ARG A 117 -3.10 -12.85 7.05
C ARG A 117 -2.54 -12.42 5.71
N VAL A 118 -1.26 -12.71 5.46
CA VAL A 118 -0.51 -12.19 4.31
C VAL A 118 -0.67 -13.07 3.07
N ASP A 119 -0.82 -14.39 3.22
CA ASP A 119 -1.03 -15.33 2.11
C ASP A 119 -2.14 -14.92 1.11
N PRO A 120 -3.35 -14.51 1.52
CA PRO A 120 -4.37 -14.08 0.57
C PRO A 120 -3.99 -12.76 -0.13
N LEU A 121 -3.32 -11.84 0.56
CA LEU A 121 -2.86 -10.57 -0.04
C LEU A 121 -1.75 -10.82 -1.06
N VAL A 122 -0.80 -11.70 -0.76
CA VAL A 122 0.26 -12.12 -1.70
C VAL A 122 -0.37 -12.73 -2.94
N LYS A 123 -1.35 -13.61 -2.81
CA LYS A 123 -2.07 -14.17 -3.98
C LYS A 123 -2.75 -13.09 -4.82
N GLN A 124 -3.31 -12.05 -4.21
CA GLN A 124 -3.88 -10.91 -4.94
C GLN A 124 -2.79 -10.09 -5.64
N LEU A 125 -1.64 -9.90 -4.98
CA LEU A 125 -0.48 -9.21 -5.51
C LEU A 125 0.11 -9.95 -6.72
N GLU A 126 0.24 -11.28 -6.66
CA GLU A 126 0.71 -12.11 -7.77
C GLU A 126 -0.24 -12.07 -8.99
N LYS A 127 -1.56 -12.05 -8.74
CA LYS A 127 -2.55 -11.85 -9.80
C LYS A 127 -2.41 -10.48 -10.45
N LEU A 128 -2.24 -9.44 -9.63
CA LEU A 128 -2.03 -8.08 -10.11
C LEU A 128 -0.72 -7.99 -10.92
N HIS A 129 0.36 -8.59 -10.42
CA HIS A 129 1.63 -8.68 -11.13
C HIS A 129 1.45 -9.34 -12.50
N THR A 130 0.80 -10.51 -12.55
CA THR A 130 0.52 -11.23 -13.81
C THR A 130 -0.32 -10.40 -14.79
N PHE A 131 -1.34 -9.71 -14.29
CA PHE A 131 -2.18 -8.83 -15.11
C PHE A 131 -1.40 -7.67 -15.70
N LEU A 132 -0.59 -6.99 -14.89
CA LEU A 132 0.33 -5.96 -15.38
C LEU A 132 1.36 -6.55 -16.34
N ALA A 133 1.82 -7.77 -16.07
CA ALA A 133 2.87 -8.48 -16.78
C ALA A 133 2.48 -8.82 -18.22
N HIS A 134 1.25 -9.29 -18.37
CA HIS A 134 0.79 -9.94 -19.59
C HIS A 134 -0.33 -9.17 -20.27
N ASP A 135 -1.44 -8.96 -19.58
CA ASP A 135 -2.66 -8.41 -20.18
C ASP A 135 -2.48 -6.95 -20.57
N MET A 136 -1.79 -6.17 -19.74
CA MET A 136 -1.50 -4.77 -20.07
C MET A 136 -0.49 -4.64 -21.22
N VAL A 137 0.46 -5.56 -21.37
CA VAL A 137 1.38 -5.54 -22.52
C VAL A 137 0.64 -5.93 -23.80
N ARG A 138 -0.22 -6.94 -23.74
CA ARG A 138 -1.11 -7.29 -24.85
C ARG A 138 -1.99 -6.10 -25.24
N ALA A 139 -2.59 -5.42 -24.28
CA ALA A 139 -3.38 -4.22 -24.54
C ALA A 139 -2.56 -3.14 -25.27
N THR A 140 -1.31 -2.88 -24.85
CA THR A 140 -0.44 -1.92 -25.57
C THR A 140 -0.09 -2.34 -27.00
N ALA A 141 0.03 -3.66 -27.26
CA ALA A 141 0.26 -4.19 -28.60
C ALA A 141 -1.00 -4.09 -29.47
N HIS A 142 -2.18 -4.38 -28.92
CA HIS A 142 -3.46 -4.17 -29.60
C HIS A 142 -3.69 -2.70 -29.96
N LEU A 143 -3.40 -1.77 -29.04
CA LEU A 143 -3.49 -0.33 -29.32
C LEU A 143 -2.52 0.10 -30.43
N ALA A 144 -1.31 -0.48 -30.48
CA ALA A 144 -0.36 -0.21 -31.56
C ALA A 144 -0.87 -0.72 -32.93
N ALA A 145 -1.48 -1.91 -32.96
CA ALA A 145 -2.08 -2.45 -34.17
C ALA A 145 -3.27 -1.61 -34.64
N LEU A 146 -4.15 -1.19 -33.71
CA LEU A 146 -5.27 -0.29 -34.00
C LEU A 146 -4.80 1.04 -34.60
N LEU A 147 -3.78 1.67 -34.00
CA LEU A 147 -3.19 2.90 -34.53
C LEU A 147 -2.71 2.70 -35.98
N LYS A 148 -1.96 1.63 -36.26
CA LYS A 148 -1.47 1.30 -37.61
C LYS A 148 -2.61 1.12 -38.62
N THR A 149 -3.71 0.48 -38.22
CA THR A 149 -4.87 0.32 -39.12
C THR A 149 -5.55 1.65 -39.40
N LEU A 150 -5.73 2.50 -38.38
CA LEU A 150 -6.34 3.82 -38.54
C LEU A 150 -5.48 4.74 -39.40
N ASP A 151 -4.16 4.72 -39.24
CA ASP A 151 -3.21 5.46 -40.09
C ASP A 151 -3.28 4.99 -41.56
N ALA A 152 -3.41 3.68 -41.79
CA ALA A 152 -3.56 3.13 -43.13
C ALA A 152 -4.88 3.58 -43.80
N TYR A 153 -5.99 3.66 -43.05
CA TYR A 153 -7.25 4.22 -43.55
C TYR A 153 -7.15 5.72 -43.82
N ALA A 154 -6.50 6.49 -42.94
CA ALA A 154 -6.27 7.92 -43.17
C ALA A 154 -5.43 8.18 -44.43
N ASN A 155 -4.44 7.33 -44.71
CA ASN A 155 -3.56 7.46 -45.88
C ASN A 155 -4.15 6.90 -47.19
N THR A 156 -5.20 6.06 -47.14
CA THR A 156 -5.85 5.49 -48.34
C THR A 156 -7.08 6.28 -48.81
N GLY A 157 -7.55 7.25 -48.01
CA GLY A 157 -8.72 8.06 -48.30
C GLY A 157 -8.43 9.41 -48.97
N LEU A 158 -7.84 9.43 -50.18
CA LEU A 158 -7.95 10.57 -51.12
C LEU A 158 -7.55 10.13 -52.55
N PRO A 159 -8.46 9.59 -53.38
CA PRO A 159 -8.34 9.79 -54.81
C PRO A 159 -8.70 11.25 -55.10
N ALA A 160 -7.69 12.08 -55.38
CA ALA A 160 -7.90 13.41 -55.91
C ALA A 160 -8.68 13.28 -57.23
N VAL A 161 -9.96 13.66 -57.21
CA VAL A 161 -10.73 13.87 -58.45
C VAL A 161 -10.21 15.17 -59.07
N PRO A 162 -9.59 15.14 -60.25
CA PRO A 162 -9.14 16.35 -60.90
C PRO A 162 -10.34 17.01 -61.60
N GLY A 163 -10.71 18.21 -61.13
CA GLY A 163 -11.31 19.26 -61.96
C GLY A 163 -12.81 19.20 -62.23
N ALA A 164 -13.54 20.14 -61.61
CA ALA A 164 -14.61 20.99 -62.18
C ALA A 164 -15.23 21.74 -60.99
N GLY A 165 -14.95 23.01 -60.71
CA GLY A 165 -15.14 24.15 -61.61
C GLY A 165 -16.60 24.59 -61.53
N GLY A 166 -16.95 25.50 -60.62
CA GLY A 166 -18.35 25.92 -60.45
C GLY A 166 -18.63 26.86 -59.27
N ILE A 167 -17.98 28.03 -59.29
CA ILE A 167 -18.44 29.31 -58.71
C ILE A 167 -19.96 29.39 -58.50
N GLY A 168 -20.38 29.69 -57.26
CA GLY A 168 -21.75 30.03 -56.90
C GLY A 168 -21.75 30.85 -55.61
N GLN A 169 -22.02 32.14 -55.77
CA GLN A 169 -21.78 33.21 -54.81
C GLN A 169 -22.63 33.12 -53.53
N ARG A 170 -22.03 33.58 -52.43
CA ARG A 170 -22.70 34.08 -51.23
C ARG A 170 -23.40 35.41 -51.56
N PRO A 171 -24.61 35.65 -51.04
CA PRO A 171 -24.77 36.84 -50.20
C PRO A 171 -25.61 36.60 -48.92
N LEU A 172 -25.10 37.11 -47.79
CA LEU A 172 -25.88 37.77 -46.72
C LEU A 172 -25.78 39.29 -46.98
N PRO A 173 -26.58 40.22 -46.40
CA PRO A 173 -27.37 40.12 -45.14
C PRO A 173 -28.75 40.85 -45.18
N SER A 174 -29.54 40.77 -44.11
CA SER A 174 -30.40 41.87 -43.59
C SER A 174 -30.93 41.51 -42.20
N ASP A 175 -30.57 42.33 -41.21
CA ASP A 175 -31.18 42.45 -39.88
C ASP A 175 -32.57 43.09 -39.97
N ASP A 176 -33.58 42.54 -39.27
CA ASP A 176 -34.38 43.22 -38.22
C ASP A 176 -35.54 42.30 -37.70
N PRO A 177 -36.16 42.60 -36.53
CA PRO A 177 -36.54 41.62 -35.50
C PRO A 177 -38.03 41.22 -35.51
N PRO A 178 -38.43 40.15 -34.79
CA PRO A 178 -39.84 39.87 -34.53
C PRO A 178 -40.36 40.67 -33.31
N PRO A 179 -41.53 41.35 -33.39
CA PRO A 179 -42.27 41.75 -32.21
C PRO A 179 -43.12 40.59 -31.67
N GLY A 180 -43.45 40.67 -30.37
CA GLY A 180 -44.05 39.62 -29.53
C GLY A 180 -45.33 38.97 -30.04
N THR A 181 -45.89 37.96 -29.38
CA THR A 181 -46.20 37.89 -27.94
C THR A 181 -46.73 36.48 -27.67
N GLU A 182 -46.28 35.84 -26.59
CA GLU A 182 -47.01 34.86 -25.75
C GLU A 182 -45.97 34.19 -24.83
N ALA A 183 -45.64 34.80 -23.69
CA ALA A 183 -46.36 34.67 -22.42
C ALA A 183 -46.40 33.22 -21.89
N LEU A 184 -45.43 32.94 -21.03
CA LEU A 184 -45.41 31.85 -20.04
C LEU A 184 -46.65 31.90 -19.13
N PRO A 185 -46.90 30.81 -18.40
CA PRO A 185 -46.76 30.95 -16.96
C PRO A 185 -45.80 29.93 -16.35
N GLU A 186 -44.98 30.47 -15.46
CA GLU A 186 -44.19 29.78 -14.43
C GLU A 186 -45.03 28.81 -13.60
N LEU A 187 -44.45 27.66 -13.27
CA LEU A 187 -44.47 27.16 -11.91
C LEU A 187 -43.05 26.73 -11.52
N THR A 188 -42.59 27.35 -10.44
CA THR A 188 -41.30 27.27 -9.75
C THR A 188 -40.98 25.89 -9.13
N PRO A 189 -39.74 25.69 -8.64
CA PRO A 189 -39.12 24.38 -8.52
C PRO A 189 -39.35 23.74 -7.15
N THR A 190 -39.64 22.44 -7.12
CA THR A 190 -39.55 21.65 -5.89
C THR A 190 -38.13 21.13 -5.71
N SER A 191 -37.39 21.89 -4.90
CA SER A 191 -36.32 21.44 -4.04
C SER A 191 -36.71 20.19 -3.26
N ILE A 192 -35.96 19.09 -3.41
CA ILE A 192 -35.74 18.13 -2.32
C ILE A 192 -34.24 17.90 -2.23
N ALA A 193 -33.68 18.60 -1.25
CA ALA A 193 -32.35 18.38 -0.74
C ALA A 193 -32.30 17.07 0.07
N ASP A 194 -31.08 16.54 0.12
CA ASP A 194 -30.45 15.97 1.31
C ASP A 194 -31.01 14.66 1.90
N SER A 195 -30.16 13.64 1.92
CA SER A 195 -30.37 12.42 2.71
C SER A 195 -29.04 11.74 3.01
N SER A 196 -28.33 12.28 3.99
CA SER A 196 -27.54 11.53 4.98
C SER A 196 -27.16 12.46 6.14
N PRO A 197 -27.06 11.99 7.40
CA PRO A 197 -27.87 11.04 8.16
C PRO A 197 -28.38 11.70 9.48
N PRO A 198 -29.23 11.07 10.32
CA PRO A 198 -29.37 11.50 11.70
C PRO A 198 -28.42 10.72 12.60
N ASN A 199 -27.50 11.45 13.21
CA ASN A 199 -26.91 11.12 14.50
C ASN A 199 -27.95 11.43 15.57
N THR A 200 -28.30 10.48 16.42
CA THR A 200 -28.89 10.80 17.73
C THR A 200 -28.36 9.82 18.77
N ALA A 201 -27.65 10.41 19.74
CA ALA A 201 -27.18 9.75 20.95
C ALA A 201 -28.35 9.35 21.85
N SER A 202 -28.30 8.11 22.34
CA SER A 202 -28.70 7.68 23.69
C SER A 202 -28.03 6.32 23.89
N ARG A 203 -26.86 6.30 24.54
CA ARG A 203 -26.72 6.02 25.98
C ARG A 203 -27.32 4.67 26.35
N GLU A 204 -26.54 3.61 26.19
CA GLU A 204 -26.43 2.57 27.21
C GLU A 204 -25.04 1.92 27.13
N GLN A 205 -24.35 2.01 28.27
CA GLN A 205 -23.07 1.40 28.57
C GLN A 205 -23.39 0.16 29.40
N PRO A 206 -22.68 -0.96 29.21
CA PRO A 206 -21.85 -1.39 30.32
C PRO A 206 -20.45 -1.89 29.91
N ASP A 207 -19.59 -1.81 30.91
CA ASP A 207 -18.16 -2.13 30.94
C ASP A 207 -17.70 -3.41 30.23
N GLY A 208 -16.58 -3.26 29.51
CA GLY A 208 -15.74 -4.36 29.08
C GLY A 208 -14.39 -3.81 28.60
N LYS A 209 -13.38 -3.81 29.49
CA LYS A 209 -12.00 -3.39 29.20
C LYS A 209 -11.44 -4.14 27.98
N GLY A 210 -11.45 -3.49 26.83
CA GLY A 210 -10.71 -3.88 25.63
C GLY A 210 -9.64 -2.85 25.33
N GLU A 211 -8.44 -3.06 25.87
CA GLU A 211 -7.25 -2.27 25.54
C GLU A 211 -6.93 -2.45 24.04
N PRO A 212 -6.78 -1.35 23.26
CA PRO A 212 -6.51 -1.46 21.83
C PRO A 212 -5.12 -2.08 21.58
N PRO A 213 -4.94 -2.87 20.50
CA PRO A 213 -3.64 -3.49 20.21
C PRO A 213 -2.61 -2.42 19.90
N VAL A 214 -1.53 -2.42 20.69
CA VAL A 214 -0.35 -1.56 20.53
C VAL A 214 0.21 -1.75 19.10
N PRO A 215 0.45 -0.67 18.33
CA PRO A 215 1.06 -0.77 17.01
C PRO A 215 2.47 -1.38 17.14
N PRO A 216 2.96 -2.12 16.12
CA PRO A 216 4.29 -2.72 16.16
C PRO A 216 5.34 -1.62 16.41
N PRO A 217 6.34 -1.86 17.29
CA PRO A 217 7.38 -0.88 17.53
C PRO A 217 8.13 -0.60 16.22
N ALA A 218 8.34 0.69 15.95
CA ALA A 218 9.10 1.17 14.79
C ALA A 218 10.43 0.41 14.65
N LEU A 219 10.79 0.09 13.39
CA LEU A 219 12.08 -0.48 13.03
C LEU A 219 13.21 0.23 13.80
N PRO A 220 14.08 -0.48 14.52
CA PRO A 220 15.33 0.12 14.96
C PRO A 220 16.17 0.47 13.73
N PRO A 221 16.81 1.66 13.69
CA PRO A 221 17.71 2.00 12.60
C PRO A 221 18.87 1.00 12.57
N ALA A 222 19.25 0.59 11.36
CA ALA A 222 20.43 -0.25 11.14
C ALA A 222 21.66 0.39 11.85
N PRO A 223 22.54 -0.41 12.47
CA PRO A 223 23.72 0.15 13.11
C PRO A 223 24.57 0.86 12.05
N HIS A 224 24.70 2.18 12.20
CA HIS A 224 25.67 2.98 11.47
C HIS A 224 27.07 2.50 11.87
N SER A 225 27.80 1.94 10.90
CA SER A 225 29.22 1.67 11.00
C SER A 225 30.00 2.99 10.99
N HIS A 226 30.09 3.62 12.16
CA HIS A 226 31.18 4.50 12.55
C HIS A 226 31.79 3.84 13.80
N ASP A 227 33.08 3.63 13.97
CA ASP A 227 34.14 4.59 13.72
C ASP A 227 35.53 3.93 13.79
N THR A 228 36.48 4.56 13.08
CA THR A 228 37.91 4.75 13.39
C THR A 228 38.70 3.72 14.21
N ALA A 229 39.82 3.27 13.64
CA ALA A 229 41.11 3.25 14.35
C ALA A 229 42.29 3.36 13.37
N THR A 230 42.87 4.55 13.34
CA THR A 230 44.24 4.86 12.91
C THR A 230 45.24 4.42 13.99
N SER A 231 46.45 4.04 13.57
CA SER A 231 47.71 3.96 14.33
C SER A 231 47.86 2.91 15.44
N SER A 232 48.67 1.89 15.15
CA SER A 232 50.06 1.77 15.66
C SER A 232 50.88 0.88 14.74
#